data_AF-A0A967KAF4-F1
#
_entry.id   AF-A0A967KAF4-F1
#
_cell.length_a   1.000
_cell.length_b   1.000
_cell.length_c   1.000
_cell.angle_alpha   90.00
_cell.angle_beta   90.00
_cell.angle_gamma   90.00
#
_symmetry.space_group_name_H-M   'P 1'
#
loop_
_entity.id
_entity.type
_entity.pdbx_description
1 polymer ?
#
loop_
_entity_poly.entity_id
_entity_poly.type
_entity_poly.pdbx_seq_one_letter_code
_entity_poly.pdbx_strand_id
1 'polypeptide(L)'
;MSRIEKDTEIGAGRNTIIVLGIALIGGLTPLVLYWFSSGYVPKITPAKAKQLLRAENTQAILVDIKPPDEFFQVHIEGARNWPLKEILAVKSLKEVPERFRDKTLLLLSDDGINSNSATKYLISIGLERVMNVRGGTHEWIGSVNTTEGGVYDRFRSSSGRTWSFPIRRSPLHEKLLAVISGFVIKPVYTLLSFILIVILWRSRSRDLVALRWSMICFFIGENFCGANYIFFQHKSYLFEYLHSFGMLLSFGFVTYALFEGMDGRVLMLSDPNRKCAALNLCRKCIKYENVPCGLKRAFFIIIPAFALIALMPLWSDWNITSYNTMIFGTLYHYARRLIYQRFEMQFCPIAAVILLSTSLLILILKRENALPLAKIFFAAGVGPMGFGLFRSIITTMYSQNLVWFGFWEEFTELLFIMGICFMLWIFRYGLFKKYNT
;
A
#
# COMPACT_ATOMS: atom_id res chain seq x y z
N MET A 1 -16.11 2.47 -43.20
CA MET A 1 -16.11 1.83 -41.87
C MET A 1 -17.37 1.01 -41.73
N SER A 2 -17.25 -0.29 -41.47
CA SER A 2 -18.38 -1.17 -41.22
C SER A 2 -19.04 -0.85 -39.87
N ARG A 3 -20.33 -1.19 -39.69
CA ARG A 3 -21.06 -1.00 -38.42
C ARG A 3 -20.34 -1.67 -37.23
N ILE A 4 -19.68 -2.79 -37.50
CA ILE A 4 -18.88 -3.56 -36.53
C ILE A 4 -17.65 -2.77 -36.08
N GLU A 5 -16.90 -2.12 -36.99
CA GLU A 5 -15.74 -1.30 -36.62
C GLU A 5 -16.13 -0.14 -35.70
N LYS A 6 -17.25 0.52 -36.00
CA LYS A 6 -17.80 1.63 -35.20
C LYS A 6 -18.20 1.17 -33.78
N ASP A 7 -18.88 0.02 -33.66
CA ASP A 7 -19.28 -0.54 -32.37
C ASP A 7 -18.08 -1.01 -31.53
N THR A 8 -17.01 -1.48 -32.20
CA THR A 8 -15.77 -1.92 -31.53
C THR A 8 -14.96 -0.74 -30.99
N GLU A 9 -14.89 0.37 -31.74
CA GLU A 9 -14.19 1.59 -31.35
C GLU A 9 -14.91 2.33 -30.20
N ILE A 10 -16.25 2.43 -30.28
CA ILE A 10 -17.09 2.97 -29.19
C ILE A 10 -16.97 2.11 -27.93
N GLY A 11 -16.93 0.78 -28.07
CA GLY A 11 -16.70 -0.16 -26.96
C GLY A 11 -15.32 0.00 -26.30
N ALA A 12 -14.27 0.26 -27.08
CA ALA A 12 -12.91 0.49 -26.58
C ALA A 12 -12.80 1.82 -25.81
N GLY A 13 -13.41 2.89 -26.33
CA GLY A 13 -13.47 4.19 -25.65
C GLY A 13 -14.20 4.10 -24.31
N ARG A 14 -15.37 3.43 -24.27
CA ARG A 14 -16.13 3.22 -23.03
C ARG A 14 -15.35 2.42 -21.98
N ASN A 15 -14.67 1.35 -22.38
CA ASN A 15 -13.89 0.54 -21.45
C ASN A 15 -12.70 1.33 -20.87
N THR A 16 -12.07 2.18 -21.66
CA THR A 16 -10.97 3.05 -21.20
C THR A 16 -11.45 4.02 -20.12
N ILE A 17 -12.60 4.66 -20.32
CA ILE A 17 -13.22 5.56 -19.32
C ILE A 17 -13.52 4.80 -18.02
N ILE A 18 -14.03 3.58 -18.10
CA ILE A 18 -14.32 2.75 -16.92
C ILE A 18 -13.04 2.40 -16.16
N VAL A 19 -11.98 2.00 -16.85
CA VAL A 19 -10.69 1.68 -16.22
C VAL A 19 -10.11 2.92 -15.52
N LEU A 20 -10.13 4.08 -16.18
CA LEU A 20 -9.68 5.34 -15.59
C LEU A 20 -10.55 5.73 -14.39
N GLY A 21 -11.87 5.54 -14.47
CA GLY A 21 -12.79 5.78 -13.36
C GLY A 21 -12.50 4.89 -12.16
N ILE A 22 -12.30 3.59 -12.37
CA ILE A 22 -11.94 2.64 -11.29
C ILE A 22 -10.60 3.02 -10.68
N ALA A 23 -9.58 3.32 -11.49
CA ALA A 23 -8.27 3.73 -11.00
C ALA A 23 -8.37 5.05 -10.19
N LEU A 24 -9.06 6.06 -10.71
CA LEU A 24 -9.22 7.35 -10.05
C LEU A 24 -10.00 7.22 -8.73
N ILE A 25 -11.14 6.54 -8.74
CA ILE A 25 -11.95 6.34 -7.52
C ILE A 25 -11.18 5.49 -6.52
N GLY A 26 -10.58 4.39 -6.95
CA GLY A 26 -9.76 3.51 -6.09
C GLY A 26 -8.54 4.22 -5.50
N GLY A 27 -7.94 5.15 -6.24
CA GLY A 27 -6.80 5.97 -5.82
C GLY A 27 -7.19 7.15 -4.91
N LEU A 28 -8.33 7.80 -5.15
CA LEU A 28 -8.75 8.94 -4.34
C LEU A 28 -9.45 8.53 -3.05
N THR A 29 -10.19 7.42 -3.05
CA THR A 29 -11.00 6.99 -1.89
C THR A 29 -10.18 6.86 -0.60
N PRO A 30 -9.03 6.18 -0.56
CA PRO A 30 -8.20 6.10 0.65
C PRO A 30 -7.73 7.46 1.14
N LEU A 31 -7.33 8.34 0.22
CA LEU A 31 -6.83 9.68 0.55
C LEU A 31 -7.95 10.53 1.15
N VAL A 32 -9.14 10.46 0.55
CA VAL A 32 -10.34 11.15 1.02
C VAL A 32 -10.78 10.61 2.38
N LEU A 33 -10.87 9.30 2.56
CA LEU A 33 -11.21 8.67 3.84
C LEU A 33 -10.17 8.99 4.94
N TYR A 34 -8.89 9.00 4.58
CA TYR A 34 -7.82 9.41 5.49
C TYR A 34 -7.96 10.88 5.90
N TRP A 35 -8.25 11.76 4.95
CA TRP A 35 -8.43 13.18 5.21
C TRP A 35 -9.66 13.46 6.10
N PHE A 36 -10.79 12.81 5.82
CA PHE A 36 -12.01 12.93 6.65
C PHE A 36 -11.80 12.37 8.06
N SER A 37 -11.14 11.22 8.20
CA SER A 37 -10.89 10.60 9.51
C SER A 37 -9.86 11.36 10.35
N SER A 38 -8.78 11.86 9.72
CA SER A 38 -7.70 12.53 10.43
C SER A 38 -7.98 14.01 10.69
N GLY A 39 -8.76 14.69 9.85
CA GLY A 39 -8.89 16.16 9.88
C GLY A 39 -7.55 16.88 9.65
N TYR A 40 -7.60 18.20 9.45
CA TYR A 40 -6.39 19.02 9.50
C TYR A 40 -6.07 19.32 10.97
N VAL A 41 -4.93 18.79 11.43
CA VAL A 41 -4.41 19.01 12.78
C VAL A 41 -2.95 19.43 12.63
N PRO A 42 -2.47 20.47 13.34
CA PRO A 42 -1.06 20.81 13.37
C PRO A 42 -0.20 19.60 13.73
N LYS A 43 0.75 19.24 12.87
CA LYS A 43 1.66 18.11 13.04
C LYS A 43 3.09 18.61 13.10
N ILE A 44 3.91 17.97 13.95
CA ILE A 44 5.34 18.22 14.05
C ILE A 44 6.11 16.91 13.87
N THR A 45 7.22 16.93 13.14
CA THR A 45 8.10 15.77 13.04
C THR A 45 8.89 15.59 14.34
N PRO A 46 9.25 14.37 14.75
CA PRO A 46 10.06 14.17 15.95
C PRO A 46 11.37 14.98 15.98
N ALA A 47 12.06 15.10 14.84
CA ALA A 47 13.28 15.90 14.74
C ALA A 47 13.02 17.39 15.05
N LYS A 48 11.97 17.97 14.48
CA LYS A 48 11.59 19.38 14.74
C LYS A 48 11.05 19.57 16.15
N ALA A 49 10.33 18.58 16.68
CA ALA A 49 9.86 18.59 18.07
C ALA A 49 11.02 18.57 19.05
N LYS A 50 12.03 17.71 18.86
CA LYS A 50 13.26 17.70 19.67
C LYS A 50 14.00 19.03 19.61
N GLN A 51 14.09 19.64 18.43
CA GLN A 51 14.68 20.98 18.28
C GLN A 51 13.90 22.02 19.08
N LEU A 52 12.56 22.00 18.99
CA LEU A 52 11.72 22.93 19.74
C LEU A 52 11.87 22.74 21.25
N LEU A 53 11.81 21.50 21.74
CA LEU A 53 11.94 21.19 23.17
C LEU A 53 13.30 21.56 23.78
N ARG A 54 14.35 21.65 22.96
CA ARG A 54 15.70 22.03 23.39
C ARG A 54 15.96 23.55 23.31
N ALA A 55 15.08 24.29 22.65
CA ALA A 55 15.25 25.73 22.49
C ALA A 55 14.89 26.46 23.80
N GLU A 56 15.85 27.23 24.32
CA GLU A 56 15.78 27.93 25.61
C GLU A 56 14.59 28.90 25.73
N ASN A 57 14.16 29.49 24.61
CA ASN A 57 13.06 30.47 24.55
C ASN A 57 11.69 29.88 24.25
N THR A 58 11.51 28.56 24.37
CA THR A 58 10.22 27.93 24.11
C THR A 58 9.60 27.35 25.38
N GLN A 59 8.31 27.56 25.54
CA GLN A 59 7.51 26.87 26.56
C GLN A 59 6.92 25.56 26.02
N ALA A 60 7.64 24.88 25.12
CA ALA A 60 7.20 23.63 24.54
C ALA A 60 7.39 22.48 25.54
N ILE A 61 6.41 21.59 25.62
CA ILE A 61 6.49 20.38 26.45
C ILE A 61 6.01 19.18 25.66
N LEU A 62 6.69 18.06 25.85
CA LEU A 62 6.28 16.77 25.32
C LEU A 62 5.24 16.16 26.27
N VAL A 63 4.08 15.80 25.75
CA VAL A 63 2.97 15.27 26.53
C VAL A 63 2.64 13.87 26.04
N ASP A 64 2.90 12.86 26.87
CA ASP A 64 2.53 11.48 26.60
C ASP A 64 1.11 11.22 27.09
N ILE A 65 0.24 10.78 26.18
CA ILE A 65 -1.19 10.59 26.45
C ILE A 65 -1.56 9.17 26.88
N LYS A 66 -0.57 8.31 27.12
CA LYS A 66 -0.81 6.96 27.61
C LYS A 66 -1.47 6.92 28.98
N PRO A 67 -2.12 5.79 29.32
CA PRO A 67 -2.53 5.50 30.69
C PRO A 67 -1.37 5.69 31.68
N PRO A 68 -1.62 6.17 32.91
CA PRO A 68 -0.57 6.44 33.87
C PRO A 68 0.31 5.22 34.15
N ASP A 69 -0.27 4.04 34.29
CA ASP A 69 0.43 2.78 34.55
C ASP A 69 1.45 2.43 33.45
N GLU A 70 1.08 2.59 32.18
CA GLU A 70 2.01 2.41 31.06
C GLU A 70 3.12 3.47 31.06
N PHE A 71 2.76 4.75 31.28
CA PHE A 71 3.73 5.84 31.38
C PHE A 71 4.72 5.64 32.52
N PHE A 72 4.26 5.17 33.68
CA PHE A 72 5.09 4.92 34.86
C PHE A 72 6.09 3.79 34.63
N GLN A 73 5.75 2.78 33.84
CA GLN A 73 6.69 1.72 33.47
C GLN A 73 7.84 2.30 32.65
N VAL A 74 7.53 2.91 31.50
CA VAL A 74 8.52 3.46 30.57
C VAL A 74 7.92 4.61 29.75
N HIS A 75 8.59 5.76 29.76
CA HIS A 75 8.27 6.91 28.89
C HIS A 75 9.54 7.60 28.39
N ILE A 76 9.39 8.51 27.42
CA ILE A 76 10.51 9.34 26.96
C ILE A 76 10.89 10.32 28.08
N GLU A 77 12.18 10.38 28.42
CA GLU A 77 12.67 11.30 29.44
C GLU A 77 12.32 12.76 29.08
N GLY A 78 11.85 13.51 30.09
CA GLY A 78 11.32 14.87 29.92
C GLY A 78 9.88 14.97 29.41
N ALA A 79 9.20 13.86 29.08
CA ALA A 79 7.77 13.86 28.79
C ALA A 79 6.94 14.04 30.07
N ARG A 80 5.76 14.66 29.95
CA ARG A 80 4.75 14.77 31.01
C ARG A 80 3.54 13.93 30.65
N ASN A 81 2.93 13.25 31.62
CA ASN A 81 1.75 12.44 31.37
C ASN A 81 0.46 13.28 31.45
N TRP A 82 -0.37 13.21 30.40
CA TRP A 82 -1.76 13.67 30.41
C TRP A 82 -2.63 12.64 29.69
N PRO A 83 -3.19 11.66 30.41
CA PRO A 83 -3.88 10.54 29.81
C PRO A 83 -5.01 10.96 28.87
N LEU A 84 -5.19 10.23 27.76
CA LEU A 84 -6.24 10.50 26.77
C LEU A 84 -7.63 10.65 27.39
N LYS A 85 -7.97 9.79 28.36
CA LYS A 85 -9.25 9.82 29.05
C LYS A 85 -9.47 11.13 29.81
N GLU A 86 -8.41 11.68 30.42
CA GLU A 86 -8.46 12.97 31.11
C GLU A 86 -8.55 14.13 30.11
N ILE A 87 -7.80 14.06 29.00
CA ILE A 87 -7.88 15.05 27.91
C ILE A 87 -9.32 15.15 27.40
N LEU A 88 -9.96 14.02 27.11
CA LEU A 88 -11.33 13.97 26.58
C LEU A 88 -12.41 14.36 27.62
N ALA A 89 -12.05 14.42 28.90
CA ALA A 89 -12.94 14.87 29.96
C ALA A 89 -13.03 16.41 30.05
N VAL A 90 -11.98 17.13 29.62
CA VAL A 90 -11.91 18.60 29.67
C VAL A 90 -12.93 19.23 28.74
N LYS A 91 -13.88 20.00 29.28
CA LYS A 91 -14.96 20.62 28.49
C LYS A 91 -14.66 22.04 28.03
N SER A 92 -13.68 22.70 28.64
CA SER A 92 -13.33 24.09 28.33
C SER A 92 -11.86 24.38 28.60
N LEU A 93 -11.33 25.47 28.00
CA LEU A 93 -9.97 25.94 28.28
C LEU A 93 -9.66 26.16 29.76
N LYS A 94 -10.66 26.55 30.55
CA LYS A 94 -10.51 26.82 31.99
C LYS A 94 -10.22 25.55 32.80
N GLU A 95 -10.66 24.40 32.31
CA GLU A 95 -10.45 23.09 32.92
C GLU A 95 -9.11 22.46 32.52
N VAL A 96 -8.37 23.05 31.56
CA VAL A 96 -7.02 22.58 31.24
C VAL A 96 -6.13 22.73 32.47
N PRO A 97 -5.45 21.66 32.93
CA PRO A 97 -4.60 21.72 34.11
C PRO A 97 -3.50 22.77 33.98
N GLU A 98 -3.20 23.48 35.06
CA GLU A 98 -2.24 24.59 35.06
C GLU A 98 -0.86 24.19 34.50
N ARG A 99 -0.41 22.96 34.79
CA ARG A 99 0.86 22.40 34.29
C ARG A 99 0.95 22.30 32.75
N PHE A 100 -0.17 22.41 32.04
CA PHE A 100 -0.28 22.38 30.57
C PHE A 100 -0.78 23.72 29.99
N ARG A 101 -1.24 24.65 30.83
CA ARG A 101 -1.72 25.96 30.40
C ARG A 101 -0.55 26.84 29.94
N ASP A 102 -0.80 27.68 28.95
CA ASP A 102 0.16 28.62 28.35
C ASP A 102 1.43 27.98 27.73
N LYS A 103 1.46 26.64 27.64
CA LYS A 103 2.53 25.86 27.02
C LYS A 103 2.21 25.54 25.57
N THR A 104 3.25 25.22 24.79
CA THR A 104 3.08 24.57 23.50
C THR A 104 3.12 23.06 23.69
N LEU A 105 1.97 22.42 23.57
CA LEU A 105 1.82 20.98 23.84
C LEU A 105 2.16 20.16 22.61
N LEU A 106 3.15 19.29 22.72
CA LEU A 106 3.49 18.32 21.69
C LEU A 106 2.93 16.97 22.15
N LEU A 107 1.75 16.59 21.65
CA LEU A 107 1.07 15.37 22.08
C LEU A 107 1.67 14.13 21.42
N LEU A 108 1.87 13.10 22.21
CA LEU A 108 2.51 11.85 21.83
C LEU A 108 1.66 10.67 22.29
N SER A 109 1.27 9.80 21.36
CA SER A 109 0.85 8.42 21.62
C SER A 109 1.86 7.45 21.01
N ASP A 110 1.61 6.15 21.03
CA ASP A 110 2.57 5.18 20.47
C ASP A 110 2.76 5.34 18.96
N ASP A 111 1.68 5.55 18.21
CA ASP A 111 1.64 5.62 16.75
C ASP A 111 1.27 7.00 16.17
N GLY A 112 0.92 7.95 17.03
CA GLY A 112 0.49 9.30 16.65
C GLY A 112 -0.98 9.41 16.21
N ILE A 113 -1.79 8.34 16.29
CA ILE A 113 -3.22 8.35 15.92
C ILE A 113 -4.06 8.87 17.09
N ASN A 114 -3.92 8.27 18.27
CA ASN A 114 -4.68 8.71 19.45
C ASN A 114 -4.33 10.15 19.83
N SER A 115 -3.06 10.55 19.71
CA SER A 115 -2.64 11.93 19.94
C SER A 115 -3.14 12.88 18.85
N ASN A 116 -3.42 12.41 17.63
CA ASN A 116 -4.08 13.21 16.61
C ASN A 116 -5.51 13.57 17.03
N SER A 117 -6.29 12.56 17.46
CA SER A 117 -7.66 12.76 17.97
C SER A 117 -7.68 13.67 19.20
N ALA A 118 -6.74 13.48 20.13
CA ALA A 118 -6.58 14.34 21.31
C ALA A 118 -6.27 15.79 20.92
N THR A 119 -5.36 16.00 19.96
CA THR A 119 -4.99 17.33 19.47
C THR A 119 -6.20 18.00 18.82
N LYS A 120 -6.95 17.27 17.98
CA LYS A 120 -8.19 17.76 17.35
C LYS A 120 -9.23 18.17 18.39
N TYR A 121 -9.41 17.35 19.44
CA TYR A 121 -10.32 17.65 20.53
C TYR A 121 -9.91 18.92 21.29
N LEU A 122 -8.63 19.03 21.66
CA LEU A 122 -8.12 20.21 22.35
C LEU A 122 -8.27 21.50 21.54
N ILE A 123 -8.05 21.44 20.22
CA ILE A 123 -8.31 22.57 19.32
C ILE A 123 -9.81 22.92 19.32
N SER A 124 -10.69 21.91 19.30
CA SER A 124 -12.15 22.15 19.29
C SER A 124 -12.68 22.83 20.55
N ILE A 125 -11.99 22.68 21.69
CA ILE A 125 -12.33 23.40 22.93
C ILE A 125 -11.58 24.73 23.08
N GLY A 126 -10.81 25.14 22.07
CA GLY A 126 -10.14 26.45 21.99
C GLY A 126 -8.63 26.45 22.25
N LEU A 127 -7.97 25.30 22.42
CA LEU A 127 -6.53 25.26 22.69
C LEU A 127 -5.72 25.38 21.37
N GLU A 128 -5.12 26.54 21.14
CA GLU A 128 -4.42 26.82 19.88
C GLU A 128 -3.00 26.26 19.83
N ARG A 129 -2.29 26.25 20.96
CA ARG A 129 -0.86 25.87 21.04
C ARG A 129 -0.67 24.38 21.29
N VAL A 130 -1.25 23.55 20.44
CA VAL A 130 -1.17 22.08 20.53
C VAL A 130 -0.83 21.48 19.16
N MET A 131 0.10 20.53 19.13
CA MET A 131 0.52 19.83 17.91
C MET A 131 0.63 18.33 18.17
N ASN A 132 0.26 17.54 17.17
CA ASN A 132 0.46 16.10 17.17
C ASN A 132 1.89 15.75 16.75
N VAL A 133 2.59 14.98 17.57
CA VAL A 133 3.89 14.41 17.18
C VAL A 133 3.64 13.29 16.17
N ARG A 134 4.14 13.50 14.95
CA ARG A 134 3.96 12.56 13.85
C ARG A 134 4.59 11.21 14.17
N GLY A 135 3.81 10.13 13.99
CA GLY A 135 4.24 8.74 14.15
C GLY A 135 4.49 8.32 15.59
N GLY A 136 4.16 9.17 16.57
CA GLY A 136 4.20 8.83 17.98
C GLY A 136 5.60 8.46 18.49
N THR A 137 5.61 7.70 19.58
CA THR A 137 6.81 7.16 20.22
C THR A 137 7.65 6.33 19.25
N HIS A 138 7.03 5.60 18.33
CA HIS A 138 7.75 4.76 17.36
C HIS A 138 8.64 5.55 16.41
N GLU A 139 8.13 6.63 15.81
CA GLU A 139 8.97 7.52 14.98
C GLU A 139 9.90 8.38 15.84
N TRP A 140 9.53 8.68 17.09
CA TRP A 140 10.40 9.42 18.02
C TRP A 140 11.71 8.71 18.29
N ILE A 141 11.63 7.42 18.62
CA ILE A 141 12.77 6.54 18.83
C ILE A 141 13.64 6.49 17.56
N GLY A 142 12.99 6.43 16.40
CA GLY A 142 13.66 6.41 15.10
C GLY A 142 14.40 7.66 14.69
N SER A 143 13.99 8.80 15.23
CA SER A 143 14.59 10.10 14.90
C SER A 143 15.88 10.40 15.67
N VAL A 144 16.42 9.41 16.38
CA VAL A 144 17.70 9.55 17.05
C VAL A 144 18.82 9.43 16.02
N ASN A 145 19.69 10.44 16.00
CA ASN A 145 20.79 10.52 15.04
C ASN A 145 22.15 10.13 15.67
N THR A 146 22.20 9.88 16.98
CA THR A 146 23.44 9.55 17.72
C THR A 146 23.17 8.49 18.78
N THR A 147 24.18 7.69 19.13
CA THR A 147 24.06 6.62 20.14
C THR A 147 23.98 7.15 21.58
N GLU A 148 24.49 8.35 21.83
CA GLU A 148 24.58 8.92 23.19
C GLU A 148 23.37 9.77 23.57
N GLY A 149 22.79 10.50 22.61
CA GLY A 149 21.48 11.15 22.72
C GLY A 149 21.34 12.26 23.78
N GLY A 150 20.42 13.20 23.55
CA GLY A 150 20.00 14.19 24.56
C GLY A 150 19.03 13.61 25.59
N VAL A 151 18.49 14.47 26.45
CA VAL A 151 17.42 14.14 27.42
C VAL A 151 16.26 13.42 26.72
N TYR A 152 15.76 13.99 25.62
CA TYR A 152 14.66 13.42 24.84
C TYR A 152 15.00 12.19 23.95
N ASP A 153 16.22 11.65 24.04
CA ASP A 153 16.66 10.48 23.27
C ASP A 153 16.85 9.23 24.16
N ARG A 154 16.23 9.24 25.34
CA ARG A 154 16.30 8.18 26.35
C ARG A 154 14.93 7.86 26.91
N PHE A 155 14.80 6.64 27.41
CA PHE A 155 13.68 6.24 28.24
C PHE A 155 13.94 6.58 29.71
N ARG A 156 12.86 6.80 30.45
CA ARG A 156 12.82 6.96 31.91
C ARG A 156 11.78 6.01 32.50
N SER A 157 12.13 5.37 33.60
CA SER A 157 11.19 4.61 34.45
C SER A 157 10.78 5.38 35.70
N SER A 158 9.73 4.93 36.40
CA SER A 158 9.33 5.43 37.72
C SER A 158 10.46 5.44 38.76
N SER A 159 11.39 4.47 38.69
CA SER A 159 12.55 4.39 39.59
C SER A 159 13.63 5.45 39.33
N GLY A 160 13.43 6.32 38.34
CA GLY A 160 14.42 7.32 37.92
C GLY A 160 15.54 6.77 37.04
N ARG A 161 15.58 5.46 36.78
CA ARG A 161 16.51 4.85 35.82
C ARG A 161 16.25 5.37 34.42
N THR A 162 17.34 5.71 33.72
CA THR A 162 17.32 6.12 32.31
C THR A 162 18.19 5.20 31.47
N TRP A 163 17.80 4.98 30.22
CA TRP A 163 18.59 4.23 29.25
C TRP A 163 18.36 4.75 27.83
N SER A 164 19.38 4.63 26.98
CA SER A 164 19.28 4.96 25.56
C SER A 164 18.26 4.07 24.86
N PHE A 165 17.64 4.58 23.80
CA PHE A 165 16.76 3.76 22.98
C PHE A 165 17.51 2.53 22.43
N PRO A 166 16.86 1.35 22.39
CA PRO A 166 17.51 0.13 21.96
C PRO A 166 17.90 0.21 20.48
N ILE A 167 19.15 -0.14 20.17
CA ILE A 167 19.64 -0.32 18.80
C ILE A 167 19.82 -1.81 18.56
N ARG A 168 19.05 -2.36 17.63
CA ARG A 168 19.16 -3.75 17.22
C ARG A 168 20.46 -3.95 16.44
N ARG A 169 21.32 -4.85 16.90
CA ARG A 169 22.53 -5.24 16.17
C ARG A 169 22.17 -6.27 15.11
N SER A 170 22.11 -5.85 13.84
CA SER A 170 21.92 -6.79 12.74
C SER A 170 23.18 -7.63 12.50
N PRO A 171 23.05 -8.97 12.33
CA PRO A 171 24.14 -9.81 11.86
C PRO A 171 24.59 -9.44 10.44
N LEU A 172 25.76 -9.94 10.02
CA LEU A 172 26.36 -9.60 8.72
C LEU A 172 25.42 -9.92 7.54
N HIS A 173 24.74 -11.07 7.56
CA HIS A 173 23.85 -11.47 6.47
C HIS A 173 22.68 -10.48 6.32
N GLU A 174 22.08 -10.00 7.40
CA GLU A 174 21.02 -8.99 7.33
C GLU A 174 21.53 -7.66 6.75
N LYS A 175 22.73 -7.22 7.14
CA LYS A 175 23.33 -6.01 6.58
C LYS A 175 23.54 -6.16 5.07
N LEU A 176 24.04 -7.32 4.64
CA LEU A 176 24.22 -7.64 3.21
C LEU A 176 22.88 -7.66 2.49
N LEU A 177 21.85 -8.31 3.03
CA LEU A 177 20.53 -8.38 2.44
C LEU A 177 19.93 -6.98 2.26
N ALA A 178 20.01 -6.11 3.27
CA ALA A 178 19.51 -4.74 3.16
C ALA A 178 20.19 -3.95 2.02
N VAL A 179 21.51 -4.10 1.87
CA VAL A 179 22.27 -3.45 0.78
C VAL A 179 21.94 -4.07 -0.58
N ILE A 180 21.90 -5.40 -0.68
CA ILE A 180 21.57 -6.10 -1.93
C ILE A 180 20.15 -5.74 -2.38
N SER A 181 19.18 -5.67 -1.48
CA SER A 181 17.82 -5.26 -1.78
C SER A 181 17.76 -3.86 -2.38
N GLY A 182 18.32 -2.86 -1.69
CA GLY A 182 18.24 -1.47 -2.13
C GLY A 182 19.11 -1.12 -3.34
N PHE A 183 20.29 -1.73 -3.47
CA PHE A 183 21.29 -1.32 -4.47
C PHE A 183 21.50 -2.32 -5.61
N VAL A 184 20.94 -3.53 -5.52
CA VAL A 184 21.04 -4.54 -6.58
C VAL A 184 19.66 -4.96 -7.08
N ILE A 185 18.85 -5.57 -6.22
CA ILE A 185 17.55 -6.13 -6.60
C ILE A 185 16.64 -5.03 -7.17
N LYS A 186 16.47 -3.93 -6.42
CA LYS A 186 15.61 -2.81 -6.81
C LYS A 186 16.00 -2.15 -8.13
N PRO A 187 17.25 -1.70 -8.33
CA PRO A 187 17.68 -1.16 -9.61
C PRO A 187 17.52 -2.15 -10.77
N VAL A 188 17.79 -3.45 -10.55
CA VAL A 188 17.71 -4.48 -11.60
C VAL A 188 16.27 -4.65 -12.09
N TYR A 189 15.29 -4.90 -11.21
CA TYR A 189 13.91 -5.07 -11.69
C TYR A 189 13.35 -3.75 -12.24
N THR A 190 13.79 -2.60 -11.72
CA THR A 190 13.34 -1.28 -12.20
C THR A 190 13.81 -1.04 -13.63
N LEU A 191 15.08 -1.35 -13.92
CA LEU A 191 15.63 -1.29 -15.27
C LEU A 191 14.94 -2.30 -16.19
N LEU A 192 14.74 -3.54 -15.75
CA LEU A 192 14.05 -4.57 -16.54
C LEU A 192 12.62 -4.15 -16.87
N SER A 193 11.86 -3.62 -15.90
CA SER A 193 10.50 -3.12 -16.16
C SER A 193 10.50 -1.97 -17.18
N PHE A 194 11.48 -1.07 -17.13
CA PHE A 194 11.63 -0.02 -18.14
C PHE A 194 11.93 -0.60 -19.54
N ILE A 195 12.85 -1.55 -19.64
CA ILE A 195 13.15 -2.24 -20.92
C ILE A 195 11.89 -2.92 -21.46
N LEU A 196 11.09 -3.56 -20.60
CA LEU A 196 9.80 -4.15 -20.99
C LEU A 196 8.82 -3.12 -21.54
N ILE A 197 8.74 -1.92 -20.94
CA ILE A 197 7.91 -0.82 -21.47
C ILE A 197 8.34 -0.47 -22.90
N VAL A 198 9.66 -0.35 -23.14
CA VAL A 198 10.21 -0.02 -24.46
C VAL A 198 9.90 -1.13 -25.48
N ILE A 199 10.10 -2.40 -25.12
CA ILE A 199 9.80 -3.55 -25.98
C ILE A 199 8.32 -3.59 -26.35
N LEU A 200 7.43 -3.36 -25.37
CA LEU A 200 5.99 -3.42 -25.56
C LEU A 200 5.40 -2.15 -26.18
N TRP A 201 6.19 -1.09 -26.36
CA TRP A 201 5.70 0.24 -26.78
C TRP A 201 4.95 0.21 -28.11
N ARG A 202 5.41 -0.58 -29.07
CA ARG A 202 4.80 -0.67 -30.41
C ARG A 202 3.70 -1.73 -30.53
N SER A 203 3.48 -2.53 -29.49
CA SER A 203 2.45 -3.57 -29.49
C SER A 203 1.05 -2.96 -29.49
N ARG A 204 0.17 -3.47 -30.35
CA ARG A 204 -1.24 -3.03 -30.45
C ARG A 204 -2.25 -4.08 -30.00
N SER A 205 -1.83 -5.30 -29.73
CA SER A 205 -2.72 -6.34 -29.22
C SER A 205 -3.13 -6.02 -27.77
N ARG A 206 -4.40 -6.27 -27.42
CA ARG A 206 -5.00 -5.83 -26.16
C ARG A 206 -4.26 -6.37 -24.92
N ASP A 207 -3.82 -7.62 -24.99
CA ASP A 207 -3.03 -8.30 -23.98
C ASP A 207 -1.67 -7.61 -23.74
N LEU A 208 -0.92 -7.32 -24.80
CA LEU A 208 0.39 -6.66 -24.70
C LEU A 208 0.27 -5.18 -24.33
N VAL A 209 -0.81 -4.51 -24.73
CA VAL A 209 -1.12 -3.14 -24.29
C VAL A 209 -1.42 -3.11 -22.80
N ALA A 210 -2.22 -4.06 -22.29
CA ALA A 210 -2.48 -4.19 -20.86
C ALA A 210 -1.19 -4.53 -20.08
N LEU A 211 -0.37 -5.44 -20.59
CA LEU A 211 0.93 -5.76 -19.99
C LEU A 211 1.86 -4.54 -19.96
N ARG A 212 1.88 -3.72 -21.02
CA ARG A 212 2.63 -2.45 -21.04
C ARG A 212 2.15 -1.51 -19.95
N TRP A 213 0.83 -1.35 -19.77
CA TRP A 213 0.28 -0.52 -18.69
C TRP A 213 0.64 -1.05 -17.31
N SER A 214 0.66 -2.37 -17.11
CA SER A 214 1.20 -2.97 -15.88
C SER A 214 2.64 -2.53 -15.62
N MET A 215 3.52 -2.65 -16.63
CA MET A 215 4.94 -2.27 -16.47
C MET A 215 5.11 -0.77 -16.20
N ILE A 216 4.28 0.08 -16.81
CA ILE A 216 4.26 1.52 -16.53
C ILE A 216 3.85 1.78 -15.06
N CYS A 217 2.76 1.18 -14.59
CA CYS A 217 2.29 1.35 -13.22
C CYS A 217 3.31 0.83 -12.19
N PHE A 218 3.92 -0.33 -12.46
CA PHE A 218 4.99 -0.89 -11.64
C PHE A 218 6.19 0.05 -11.59
N PHE A 219 6.72 0.47 -12.75
CA PHE A 219 7.87 1.37 -12.82
C PHE A 219 7.62 2.69 -12.10
N ILE A 220 6.44 3.31 -12.30
CA ILE A 220 6.07 4.55 -11.61
C ILE A 220 6.00 4.33 -10.09
N GLY A 221 5.37 3.23 -9.63
CA GLY A 221 5.30 2.89 -8.22
C GLY A 221 6.69 2.75 -7.58
N GLU A 222 7.59 2.04 -8.25
CA GLU A 222 8.96 1.83 -7.74
C GLU A 222 9.81 3.09 -7.69
N ASN A 223 9.61 3.98 -8.66
CA ASN A 223 10.27 5.29 -8.63
C ASN A 223 9.71 6.17 -7.50
N PHE A 224 8.43 6.06 -7.13
CA PHE A 224 7.92 6.71 -5.92
C PHE A 224 8.55 6.14 -4.65
N CYS A 225 8.78 4.82 -4.56
CA CYS A 225 9.50 4.21 -3.46
C CYS A 225 10.95 4.74 -3.36
N GLY A 226 11.67 4.74 -4.48
CA GLY A 226 13.03 5.29 -4.56
C GLY A 226 13.11 6.78 -4.21
N ALA A 227 12.15 7.59 -4.69
CA ALA A 227 12.05 9.00 -4.34
C ALA A 227 11.70 9.21 -2.85
N ASN A 228 10.87 8.35 -2.24
CA ASN A 228 10.59 8.37 -0.81
C ASN A 228 11.87 8.13 0.01
N TYR A 229 12.72 7.20 -0.43
CA TYR A 229 14.01 6.93 0.19
C TYR A 229 14.95 8.14 0.09
N ILE A 230 15.19 8.65 -1.12
CA ILE A 230 16.19 9.69 -1.38
C ILE A 230 15.80 11.04 -0.78
N PHE A 231 14.56 11.51 -1.03
CA PHE A 231 14.15 12.86 -0.66
C PHE A 231 13.49 12.95 0.71
N PHE A 232 12.90 11.86 1.20
CA PHE A 232 12.10 11.85 2.42
C PHE A 232 12.57 10.85 3.48
N GLN A 233 13.66 10.10 3.24
CA GLN A 233 14.17 9.07 4.17
C GLN A 233 13.08 8.06 4.60
N HIS A 234 12.23 7.63 3.67
CA HIS A 234 11.03 6.80 3.92
C HIS A 234 9.99 7.41 4.88
N LYS A 235 9.99 8.74 5.03
CA LYS A 235 9.04 9.46 5.88
C LYS A 235 7.89 10.07 5.10
N SER A 236 7.72 9.89 3.79
CA SER A 236 6.53 10.41 3.09
C SER A 236 5.43 9.36 3.00
N TYR A 237 4.28 9.61 3.63
CA TYR A 237 3.11 8.72 3.53
C TYR A 237 2.50 8.73 2.13
N LEU A 238 2.56 9.87 1.44
CA LEU A 238 2.01 10.02 0.11
C LEU A 238 2.81 9.21 -0.92
N PHE A 239 4.14 9.24 -0.84
CA PHE A 239 4.98 8.51 -1.80
C PHE A 239 4.88 7.00 -1.57
N GLU A 240 4.79 6.56 -0.31
CA GLU A 240 4.50 5.17 0.02
C GLU A 240 3.13 4.73 -0.53
N TYR A 241 2.11 5.58 -0.36
CA TYR A 241 0.79 5.33 -0.92
C TYR A 241 0.81 5.19 -2.45
N LEU A 242 1.53 6.08 -3.14
CA LEU A 242 1.66 6.05 -4.60
C LEU A 242 2.45 4.83 -5.09
N HIS A 243 3.47 4.40 -4.35
CA HIS A 243 4.17 3.13 -4.59
C HIS A 243 3.17 1.96 -4.51
N SER A 244 2.47 1.81 -3.38
CA SER A 244 1.48 0.74 -3.20
C SER A 244 0.38 0.77 -4.28
N PHE A 245 -0.14 1.96 -4.60
CA PHE A 245 -1.16 2.12 -5.63
C PHE A 245 -0.66 1.70 -7.03
N GLY A 246 0.60 2.01 -7.37
CA GLY A 246 1.25 1.53 -8.58
C GLY A 246 1.29 -0.01 -8.66
N MET A 247 1.58 -0.67 -7.53
CA MET A 247 1.60 -2.13 -7.43
C MET A 247 0.20 -2.75 -7.60
N LEU A 248 -0.82 -2.18 -6.97
CA LEU A 248 -2.22 -2.59 -7.15
C LEU A 248 -2.64 -2.54 -8.63
N LEU A 249 -2.37 -1.42 -9.30
CA LEU A 249 -2.69 -1.25 -10.72
C LEU A 249 -1.91 -2.23 -11.59
N SER A 250 -0.61 -2.42 -11.30
CA SER A 250 0.22 -3.38 -12.02
C SER A 250 -0.36 -4.79 -11.98
N PHE A 251 -0.72 -5.28 -10.79
CA PHE A 251 -1.31 -6.62 -10.62
C PHE A 251 -2.66 -6.75 -11.33
N GLY A 252 -3.47 -5.68 -11.30
CA GLY A 252 -4.72 -5.65 -12.05
C GLY A 252 -4.51 -5.71 -13.56
N PHE A 253 -3.60 -4.91 -14.10
CA PHE A 253 -3.29 -4.91 -15.53
C PHE A 253 -2.66 -6.21 -16.02
N VAL A 254 -1.79 -6.86 -15.22
CA VAL A 254 -1.29 -8.22 -15.56
C VAL A 254 -2.43 -9.23 -15.60
N THR A 255 -3.31 -9.22 -14.61
CA THR A 255 -4.47 -10.13 -14.58
C THR A 255 -5.34 -9.94 -15.82
N TYR A 256 -5.59 -8.69 -16.20
CA TYR A 256 -6.33 -8.38 -17.42
C TYR A 256 -5.57 -8.82 -18.69
N ALA A 257 -4.26 -8.60 -18.75
CA ALA A 257 -3.42 -9.06 -19.86
C ALA A 257 -3.46 -10.58 -20.03
N LEU A 258 -3.44 -11.34 -18.92
CA LEU A 258 -3.56 -12.80 -18.93
C LEU A 258 -4.93 -13.23 -19.50
N PHE A 259 -6.02 -12.58 -19.11
CA PHE A 259 -7.34 -12.91 -19.65
C PHE A 259 -7.49 -12.56 -21.14
N GLU A 260 -7.00 -11.40 -21.58
CA GLU A 260 -7.03 -11.05 -23.00
C GLU A 260 -6.10 -11.96 -23.82
N GLY A 261 -4.96 -12.38 -23.25
CA GLY A 261 -4.07 -13.36 -23.87
C GLY A 261 -4.72 -14.74 -23.99
N MET A 262 -5.32 -15.24 -22.92
CA MET A 262 -6.04 -16.52 -22.92
C MET A 262 -7.20 -16.50 -23.92
N ASP A 263 -8.03 -15.45 -23.91
CA ASP A 263 -9.17 -15.33 -24.83
C ASP A 263 -8.72 -15.14 -26.28
N GLY A 264 -7.83 -14.18 -26.54
CA GLY A 264 -7.43 -13.79 -27.89
C GLY A 264 -6.40 -14.69 -28.57
N ARG A 265 -5.70 -15.55 -27.82
CA ARG A 265 -4.64 -16.41 -28.38
C ARG A 265 -4.85 -17.91 -28.16
N VAL A 266 -5.51 -18.32 -27.08
CA VAL A 266 -5.65 -19.74 -26.73
C VAL A 266 -7.08 -20.22 -26.96
N LEU A 267 -8.05 -19.57 -26.33
CA LEU A 267 -9.44 -20.01 -26.32
C LEU A 267 -10.20 -19.57 -27.58
N MET A 268 -9.88 -18.40 -28.13
CA MET A 268 -10.59 -17.77 -29.24
C MET A 268 -12.09 -17.67 -28.96
N LEU A 269 -12.51 -17.30 -27.74
CA LEU A 269 -13.94 -17.23 -27.39
C LEU A 269 -14.59 -15.96 -27.94
N SER A 270 -13.88 -14.84 -27.95
CA SER A 270 -14.43 -13.56 -28.42
C SER A 270 -14.32 -13.32 -29.94
N ASP A 271 -13.57 -14.14 -30.69
CA ASP A 271 -13.40 -14.00 -32.15
C ASP A 271 -14.53 -14.75 -32.91
N PRO A 272 -15.47 -14.07 -33.61
CA PRO A 272 -16.59 -14.74 -34.26
C PRO A 272 -16.17 -15.70 -35.39
N ASN A 273 -15.00 -15.49 -35.99
CA ASN A 273 -14.55 -16.20 -37.19
C ASN A 273 -13.76 -17.48 -36.86
N ARG A 274 -13.38 -17.69 -35.59
CA ARG A 274 -12.61 -18.86 -35.16
C ARG A 274 -13.37 -19.79 -34.24
N LYS A 275 -13.04 -21.08 -34.31
CA LYS A 275 -13.54 -22.10 -33.38
C LYS A 275 -12.96 -21.90 -32.00
N CYS A 276 -13.83 -21.99 -30.98
CA CYS A 276 -13.40 -21.94 -29.59
C CYS A 276 -12.64 -23.23 -29.24
N ALA A 277 -11.40 -23.10 -28.73
CA ALA A 277 -10.56 -24.25 -28.41
C ALA A 277 -11.14 -25.11 -27.27
N ALA A 278 -11.98 -24.54 -26.40
CA ALA A 278 -12.63 -25.26 -25.31
C ALA A 278 -13.87 -26.05 -25.74
N LEU A 279 -14.19 -26.13 -27.04
CA LEU A 279 -15.37 -26.85 -27.52
C LEU A 279 -15.38 -28.32 -27.11
N ASN A 280 -14.23 -29.00 -27.17
CA ASN A 280 -14.13 -30.41 -26.77
C ASN A 280 -14.39 -30.61 -25.27
N LEU A 281 -14.04 -29.62 -24.44
CA LEU A 281 -14.28 -29.66 -23.00
C LEU A 281 -15.75 -29.32 -22.66
N CYS A 282 -16.30 -28.28 -23.30
CA CYS A 282 -17.66 -27.82 -23.05
C CYS A 282 -18.74 -28.64 -23.76
N ARG A 283 -18.37 -29.44 -24.77
CA ARG A 283 -19.22 -30.17 -25.73
C ARG A 283 -20.11 -29.29 -26.61
N LYS A 284 -20.69 -28.23 -26.06
CA LYS A 284 -21.51 -27.22 -26.74
C LYS A 284 -20.95 -25.82 -26.46
N CYS A 285 -21.11 -24.89 -27.39
CA CYS A 285 -20.58 -23.53 -27.27
C CYS A 285 -21.63 -22.47 -27.60
N ILE A 286 -21.64 -21.40 -26.81
CA ILE A 286 -22.51 -20.22 -26.98
C ILE A 286 -22.38 -19.55 -28.36
N LYS A 287 -21.28 -19.81 -29.08
CA LYS A 287 -21.08 -19.33 -30.45
C LYS A 287 -22.00 -20.00 -31.49
N TYR A 288 -22.33 -21.26 -31.27
CA TYR A 288 -22.99 -22.10 -32.27
C TYR A 288 -24.40 -22.50 -31.84
N GLU A 289 -24.62 -22.58 -30.53
CA GLU A 289 -25.90 -22.96 -29.94
C GLU A 289 -26.27 -21.99 -28.83
N ASN A 290 -27.57 -21.82 -28.58
CA ASN A 290 -28.07 -21.04 -27.46
C ASN A 290 -27.91 -21.83 -26.14
N VAL A 291 -26.66 -21.97 -25.71
CA VAL A 291 -26.28 -22.65 -24.47
C VAL A 291 -25.39 -21.76 -23.60
N PRO A 292 -25.48 -21.89 -22.26
CA PRO A 292 -24.60 -21.16 -21.37
C PRO A 292 -23.15 -21.64 -21.51
N CYS A 293 -22.22 -20.69 -21.59
CA CYS A 293 -20.79 -20.99 -21.70
C CYS A 293 -20.25 -21.66 -20.43
N GLY A 294 -19.67 -22.87 -20.55
CA GLY A 294 -19.07 -23.59 -19.42
C GLY A 294 -17.90 -22.85 -18.75
N LEU A 295 -17.05 -22.18 -19.54
CA LEU A 295 -15.98 -21.32 -19.01
C LEU A 295 -16.55 -20.13 -18.22
N LYS A 296 -17.64 -19.51 -18.70
CA LYS A 296 -18.35 -18.46 -17.94
C LYS A 296 -18.87 -19.03 -16.61
N ARG A 297 -19.33 -20.28 -16.57
CA ARG A 297 -19.81 -20.91 -15.34
C ARG A 297 -18.72 -21.07 -14.28
N ALA A 298 -17.48 -21.34 -14.68
CA ALA A 298 -16.36 -21.40 -13.74
C ALA A 298 -16.17 -20.08 -12.96
N PHE A 299 -16.43 -18.93 -13.60
CA PHE A 299 -16.35 -17.63 -12.93
C PHE A 299 -17.41 -17.44 -11.83
N PHE A 300 -18.56 -18.13 -11.88
CA PHE A 300 -19.52 -18.10 -10.76
C PHE A 300 -18.99 -18.78 -9.50
N ILE A 301 -17.92 -19.57 -9.58
CA ILE A 301 -17.25 -20.21 -8.44
C ILE A 301 -15.95 -19.48 -8.10
N ILE A 302 -15.14 -19.16 -9.12
CA ILE A 302 -13.84 -18.51 -8.95
C ILE A 302 -14.00 -17.12 -8.30
N ILE A 303 -14.99 -16.32 -8.73
CA ILE A 303 -15.14 -14.96 -8.23
C ILE A 303 -15.50 -14.94 -6.74
N PRO A 304 -16.53 -15.70 -6.26
CA PRO A 304 -16.77 -15.82 -4.82
C PRO A 304 -15.57 -16.36 -4.04
N ALA A 305 -14.86 -17.36 -4.57
CA ALA A 305 -13.68 -17.90 -3.90
C ALA A 305 -12.59 -16.84 -3.71
N PHE A 306 -12.31 -16.04 -4.74
CA PHE A 306 -11.36 -14.93 -4.66
C PHE A 306 -11.84 -13.85 -3.70
N ALA A 307 -13.15 -13.53 -3.69
CA ALA A 307 -13.71 -12.57 -2.73
C ALA A 307 -13.58 -13.06 -1.27
N LEU A 308 -13.77 -14.36 -1.01
CA LEU A 308 -13.57 -14.95 0.31
C LEU A 308 -12.10 -14.92 0.74
N ILE A 309 -11.17 -15.27 -0.16
CA ILE A 309 -9.72 -15.18 0.10
C ILE A 309 -9.33 -13.72 0.37
N ALA A 310 -9.91 -12.77 -0.38
CA ALA A 310 -9.66 -11.35 -0.19
C ALA A 310 -10.07 -10.87 1.21
N LEU A 311 -10.98 -11.54 1.91
CA LEU A 311 -11.37 -11.14 3.27
C LEU A 311 -10.34 -11.54 4.33
N MET A 312 -9.43 -12.50 4.07
CA MET A 312 -8.51 -13.02 5.09
C MET A 312 -7.70 -11.94 5.83
N PRO A 313 -7.13 -10.91 5.17
CA PRO A 313 -6.35 -9.87 5.86
C PRO A 313 -7.13 -9.04 6.88
N LEU A 314 -8.47 -8.97 6.80
CA LEU A 314 -9.29 -8.11 7.66
C LEU A 314 -9.21 -8.48 9.15
N TRP A 315 -8.89 -9.73 9.44
CA TRP A 315 -8.76 -10.25 10.80
C TRP A 315 -7.30 -10.53 11.17
N SER A 316 -6.33 -10.02 10.42
CA SER A 316 -4.91 -10.11 10.78
C SER A 316 -4.59 -9.20 11.97
N ASP A 317 -3.70 -9.65 12.85
CA ASP A 317 -3.14 -8.83 13.91
C ASP A 317 -2.27 -7.70 13.37
N TRP A 318 -2.29 -6.58 14.08
CA TRP A 318 -1.59 -5.36 13.69
C TRP A 318 -0.25 -5.34 14.39
N ASN A 319 0.82 -5.34 13.60
CA ASN A 319 2.17 -5.48 14.10
C ASN A 319 2.88 -4.12 14.03
N ILE A 320 2.93 -3.41 15.15
CA ILE A 320 3.68 -2.16 15.20
C ILE A 320 5.11 -2.47 15.62
N THR A 321 6.01 -2.46 14.63
CA THR A 321 7.43 -2.72 14.87
C THR A 321 8.25 -1.54 14.37
N SER A 322 9.13 -1.05 15.24
CA SER A 322 9.99 0.08 14.97
C SER A 322 11.31 -0.11 15.71
N TYR A 323 12.44 -0.04 15.01
CA TYR A 323 13.76 -0.12 15.65
C TYR A 323 14.84 0.56 14.82
N ASN A 324 15.88 0.99 15.52
CA ASN A 324 17.11 1.48 14.91
C ASN A 324 18.10 0.32 14.76
N THR A 325 18.83 0.30 13.66
CA THR A 325 19.92 -0.64 13.43
C THR A 325 21.09 0.02 12.71
N MET A 326 22.24 -0.64 12.75
CA MET A 326 23.45 -0.18 12.08
C MET A 326 23.71 -1.05 10.86
N ILE A 327 23.66 -0.46 9.66
CA ILE A 327 24.00 -1.11 8.39
C ILE A 327 25.33 -0.52 7.94
N PHE A 328 26.42 -1.31 8.04
CA PHE A 328 27.78 -0.90 7.66
C PHE A 328 28.22 0.49 8.17
N GLY A 329 27.94 0.80 9.45
CA GLY A 329 28.31 2.08 10.05
C GLY A 329 27.28 3.20 9.87
N THR A 330 26.23 2.97 9.06
CA THR A 330 25.13 3.90 8.89
C THR A 330 23.96 3.53 9.81
N LEU A 331 23.50 4.49 10.61
CA LEU A 331 22.29 4.33 11.42
C LEU A 331 21.07 4.37 10.50
N TYR A 332 20.29 3.29 10.51
CA TYR A 332 19.08 3.15 9.72
C TYR A 332 17.88 2.83 10.59
N HIS A 333 16.73 3.42 10.26
CA HIS A 333 15.50 3.27 11.00
C HIS A 333 14.48 2.44 10.21
N TYR A 334 14.12 1.28 10.75
CA TYR A 334 13.02 0.47 10.23
C TYR A 334 11.76 0.73 11.04
N ALA A 335 10.64 1.00 10.35
CA ALA A 335 9.34 1.14 10.99
C ALA A 335 8.20 0.64 10.10
N ARG A 336 7.37 -0.24 10.65
CA ARG A 336 6.10 -0.67 10.05
C ARG A 336 4.97 0.14 10.67
N ARG A 337 4.52 1.16 9.95
CA ARG A 337 3.52 2.11 10.46
C ARG A 337 2.11 1.57 10.28
N LEU A 338 1.23 1.89 11.24
CA LEU A 338 -0.15 1.43 11.24
C LEU A 338 -0.95 1.90 10.02
N ILE A 339 -0.65 3.09 9.53
CA ILE A 339 -1.33 3.65 8.36
C ILE A 339 -1.14 2.80 7.11
N TYR A 340 0.04 2.17 6.95
CA TYR A 340 0.31 1.28 5.83
C TYR A 340 -0.44 -0.05 5.99
N GLN A 341 -0.43 -0.61 7.20
CA GLN A 341 -1.18 -1.82 7.53
C GLN A 341 -2.69 -1.62 7.36
N ARG A 342 -3.24 -0.44 7.70
CA ARG A 342 -4.64 -0.11 7.41
C ARG A 342 -4.96 -0.14 5.91
N PHE A 343 -4.07 0.43 5.10
CA PHE A 343 -4.26 0.41 3.65
C PHE A 343 -4.22 -1.04 3.11
N GLU A 344 -3.25 -1.84 3.55
CA GLU A 344 -3.02 -3.20 3.07
C GLU A 344 -4.02 -4.23 3.60
N MET A 345 -4.36 -4.16 4.90
CA MET A 345 -5.16 -5.16 5.62
C MET A 345 -6.63 -4.76 5.75
N GLN A 346 -7.01 -3.51 5.48
CA GLN A 346 -8.42 -3.08 5.50
C GLN A 346 -8.90 -2.54 4.16
N PHE A 347 -8.24 -1.52 3.62
CA PHE A 347 -8.73 -0.89 2.39
C PHE A 347 -8.64 -1.82 1.18
N CYS A 348 -7.47 -2.42 0.95
CA CYS A 348 -7.25 -3.36 -0.16
C CYS A 348 -8.27 -4.53 -0.16
N PRO A 349 -8.46 -5.27 0.95
CA PRO A 349 -9.42 -6.38 0.94
C PRO A 349 -10.87 -5.93 0.74
N ILE A 350 -11.30 -4.80 1.32
CA ILE A 350 -12.64 -4.25 1.08
C ILE A 350 -12.82 -3.86 -0.39
N ALA A 351 -11.85 -3.14 -0.97
CA ALA A 351 -11.88 -2.75 -2.37
C ALA A 351 -11.93 -3.96 -3.29
N ALA A 352 -11.14 -5.00 -3.00
CA ALA A 352 -11.15 -6.26 -3.74
C ALA A 352 -12.53 -6.92 -3.73
N VAL A 353 -13.15 -7.05 -2.54
CA VAL A 353 -14.48 -7.66 -2.40
C VAL A 353 -15.55 -6.88 -3.16
N ILE A 354 -15.53 -5.54 -3.09
CA ILE A 354 -16.48 -4.69 -3.83
C ILE A 354 -16.31 -4.90 -5.34
N LEU A 355 -15.09 -4.88 -5.85
CA LEU A 355 -14.80 -5.01 -7.28
C LEU A 355 -15.12 -6.42 -7.80
N LEU A 356 -14.75 -7.46 -7.06
CA LEU A 356 -15.06 -8.86 -7.38
C LEU A 356 -16.57 -9.13 -7.33
N SER A 357 -17.27 -8.62 -6.30
CA SER A 357 -18.73 -8.72 -6.21
C SER A 357 -19.41 -7.99 -7.36
N THR A 358 -18.89 -6.83 -7.75
CA THR A 358 -19.38 -6.08 -8.93
C THR A 358 -19.19 -6.90 -10.20
N SER A 359 -18.03 -7.55 -10.39
CA SER A 359 -17.79 -8.46 -11.51
C SER A 359 -18.81 -9.62 -11.53
N LEU A 360 -19.10 -10.22 -10.38
CA LEU A 360 -20.08 -11.29 -10.26
C LEU A 360 -21.49 -10.81 -10.61
N LEU A 361 -21.91 -9.67 -10.07
CA LEU A 361 -23.21 -9.06 -10.36
C LEU A 361 -23.37 -8.75 -11.84
N ILE A 362 -22.33 -8.26 -12.51
CA ILE A 362 -22.36 -8.05 -13.97
C ILE A 362 -22.61 -9.37 -14.70
N LEU A 363 -21.99 -10.48 -14.30
CA LEU A 363 -22.19 -11.78 -14.94
C LEU A 363 -23.59 -12.35 -14.72
N ILE A 364 -24.21 -12.06 -13.57
CA ILE A 364 -25.57 -12.49 -13.20
C ILE A 364 -26.63 -11.63 -13.89
N LEU A 365 -26.53 -10.31 -13.79
CA LEU A 365 -27.59 -9.38 -14.17
C LEU A 365 -27.56 -9.06 -15.67
N LYS A 366 -26.37 -8.97 -16.27
CA LYS A 366 -26.24 -8.58 -17.67
C LYS A 366 -26.37 -9.80 -18.59
N ARG A 367 -27.44 -9.82 -19.39
CA ARG A 367 -27.75 -10.93 -20.31
C ARG A 367 -26.84 -10.96 -21.53
N GLU A 368 -26.52 -9.80 -22.11
CA GLU A 368 -25.70 -9.69 -23.33
C GLU A 368 -24.36 -9.01 -23.08
N ASN A 369 -23.27 -9.51 -23.68
CA ASN A 369 -21.95 -8.89 -23.65
C ASN A 369 -21.46 -8.50 -22.24
N ALA A 370 -21.68 -9.39 -21.26
CA ALA A 370 -21.25 -9.21 -19.87
C ALA A 370 -19.75 -9.42 -19.66
N LEU A 371 -19.15 -10.33 -20.43
CA LEU A 371 -17.77 -10.81 -20.23
C LEU A 371 -16.71 -9.70 -20.28
N PRO A 372 -16.69 -8.76 -21.26
CA PRO A 372 -15.64 -7.74 -21.31
C PRO A 372 -15.62 -6.84 -20.08
N LEU A 373 -16.80 -6.47 -19.57
CA LEU A 373 -16.92 -5.60 -18.40
C LEU A 373 -16.60 -6.37 -17.11
N ALA A 374 -17.11 -7.59 -16.96
CA ALA A 374 -16.79 -8.45 -15.83
C ALA A 374 -15.27 -8.73 -15.74
N LYS A 375 -14.59 -8.96 -16.88
CA LYS A 375 -13.12 -9.12 -16.92
C LYS A 375 -12.38 -7.91 -16.34
N ILE A 376 -12.83 -6.69 -16.65
CA ILE A 376 -12.24 -5.46 -16.11
C ILE A 376 -12.39 -5.39 -14.59
N PHE A 377 -13.61 -5.58 -14.07
CA PHE A 377 -13.85 -5.52 -12.62
C PHE A 377 -13.16 -6.65 -11.87
N PHE A 378 -13.10 -7.85 -12.44
CA PHE A 378 -12.36 -8.96 -11.85
C PHE A 378 -10.88 -8.63 -11.73
N ALA A 379 -10.26 -8.20 -12.84
CA ALA A 379 -8.84 -7.85 -12.86
C ALA A 379 -8.54 -6.70 -11.89
N ALA A 380 -9.41 -5.67 -11.87
CA ALA A 380 -9.32 -4.57 -10.92
C ALA A 380 -9.45 -5.02 -9.46
N GLY A 381 -10.25 -6.06 -9.17
CA GLY A 381 -10.37 -6.63 -7.83
C GLY A 381 -9.19 -7.52 -7.42
N VAL A 382 -8.58 -8.24 -8.38
CA VAL A 382 -7.38 -9.06 -8.14
C VAL A 382 -6.17 -8.22 -7.73
N GLY A 383 -6.03 -7.00 -8.26
CA GLY A 383 -4.96 -6.07 -7.87
C GLY A 383 -4.84 -5.85 -6.35
N PRO A 384 -5.84 -5.22 -5.70
CA PRO A 384 -5.86 -5.02 -4.25
C PRO A 384 -5.93 -6.33 -3.47
N MET A 385 -6.58 -7.38 -3.98
CA MET A 385 -6.57 -8.70 -3.33
C MET A 385 -5.14 -9.24 -3.23
N GLY A 386 -4.43 -9.32 -4.35
CA GLY A 386 -3.08 -9.89 -4.43
C GLY A 386 -2.08 -9.09 -3.63
N PHE A 387 -2.09 -7.75 -3.79
CA PHE A 387 -1.20 -6.88 -3.03
C PHE A 387 -1.49 -6.93 -1.52
N GLY A 388 -2.74 -6.76 -1.12
CA GLY A 388 -3.15 -6.76 0.29
C GLY A 388 -2.84 -8.09 0.98
N LEU A 389 -3.15 -9.22 0.33
CA LEU A 389 -2.83 -10.55 0.87
C LEU A 389 -1.32 -10.76 0.98
N PHE A 390 -0.57 -10.45 -0.07
CA PHE A 390 0.89 -10.62 -0.05
C PHE A 390 1.55 -9.79 1.06
N ARG A 391 1.21 -8.49 1.14
CA ARG A 391 1.72 -7.58 2.19
C ARG A 391 1.36 -8.04 3.60
N SER A 392 0.16 -8.60 3.77
CA SER A 392 -0.29 -9.13 5.06
C SER A 392 0.52 -10.36 5.47
N ILE A 393 0.74 -11.30 4.54
CA ILE A 393 1.55 -12.50 4.79
C ILE A 393 2.96 -12.12 5.24
N ILE A 394 3.66 -11.28 4.48
CA ILE A 394 5.04 -10.90 4.84
C ILE A 394 5.10 -10.07 6.13
N THR A 395 4.07 -9.23 6.40
CA THR A 395 3.98 -8.47 7.66
C THR A 395 3.88 -9.42 8.83
N THR A 396 3.02 -10.43 8.76
CA THR A 396 2.84 -11.40 9.83
C THR A 396 4.07 -12.31 10.01
N MET A 397 4.71 -12.73 8.92
CA MET A 397 5.90 -13.60 8.98
C MET A 397 7.16 -12.89 9.49
N TYR A 398 7.33 -11.60 9.15
CA TYR A 398 8.58 -10.86 9.42
C TYR A 398 8.37 -9.62 10.29
N SER A 399 7.28 -9.56 11.07
CA SER A 399 6.96 -8.43 11.96
C SER A 399 8.15 -8.04 12.84
N GLN A 400 8.83 -9.03 13.43
CA GLN A 400 9.96 -8.83 14.33
C GLN A 400 11.28 -8.48 13.61
N ASN A 401 11.37 -8.68 12.29
CA ASN A 401 12.61 -8.47 11.54
C ASN A 401 12.34 -7.81 10.18
N LEU A 402 12.25 -6.49 10.23
CA LEU A 402 11.95 -5.66 9.05
C LEU A 402 13.03 -5.68 7.95
N VAL A 403 14.24 -6.18 8.22
CA VAL A 403 15.24 -6.42 7.17
C VAL A 403 14.77 -7.55 6.25
N TRP A 404 14.29 -8.65 6.82
CA TRP A 404 13.74 -9.76 6.03
C TRP A 404 12.44 -9.39 5.34
N PHE A 405 11.59 -8.60 6.00
CA PHE A 405 10.41 -8.03 5.38
C PHE A 405 10.76 -7.29 4.08
N GLY A 406 11.70 -6.32 4.17
CA GLY A 406 12.11 -5.53 3.01
C GLY A 406 12.82 -6.39 1.96
N PHE A 407 13.62 -7.37 2.37
CA PHE A 407 14.25 -8.29 1.42
C PHE A 407 13.22 -9.07 0.59
N TRP A 408 12.21 -9.67 1.24
CA TRP A 408 11.20 -10.47 0.54
C TRP A 408 10.25 -9.64 -0.30
N GLU A 409 9.93 -8.41 0.13
CA GLU A 409 9.24 -7.43 -0.70
C GLU A 409 9.99 -7.22 -2.03
N GLU A 410 11.25 -6.78 -1.95
CA GLU A 410 12.08 -6.49 -3.12
C GLU A 410 12.36 -7.73 -3.99
N PHE A 411 12.58 -8.89 -3.36
CA PHE A 411 12.89 -10.13 -4.07
C PHE A 411 11.69 -10.68 -4.84
N THR A 412 10.48 -10.59 -4.30
CA THR A 412 9.27 -11.06 -4.99
C THR A 412 8.89 -10.16 -6.17
N GLU A 413 9.17 -8.87 -6.08
CA GLU A 413 9.06 -7.94 -7.20
C GLU A 413 10.04 -8.30 -8.33
N LEU A 414 11.28 -8.67 -7.99
CA LEU A 414 12.22 -9.22 -8.96
C LEU A 414 11.69 -10.50 -9.61
N LEU A 415 11.18 -11.46 -8.83
CA LEU A 415 10.58 -12.69 -9.36
C LEU A 415 9.41 -12.40 -10.31
N PHE A 416 8.56 -11.43 -9.97
CA PHE A 416 7.44 -11.01 -10.80
C PHE A 416 7.90 -10.48 -12.16
N ILE A 417 8.87 -9.55 -12.17
CA ILE A 417 9.42 -8.99 -13.42
C ILE A 417 10.18 -10.05 -14.22
N MET A 418 10.99 -10.89 -13.57
CA MET A 418 11.68 -12.00 -14.24
C MET A 418 10.69 -12.99 -14.86
N GLY A 419 9.59 -13.30 -14.19
CA GLY A 419 8.52 -14.15 -14.73
C GLY A 419 7.93 -13.58 -16.02
N ILE A 420 7.68 -12.27 -16.07
CA ILE A 420 7.19 -11.60 -17.28
C ILE A 420 8.23 -11.64 -18.40
N CYS A 421 9.50 -11.32 -18.10
CA CYS A 421 10.60 -11.42 -19.05
C CYS A 421 10.69 -12.84 -19.65
N PHE A 422 10.62 -13.86 -18.79
CA PHE A 422 10.70 -15.25 -19.18
C PHE A 422 9.54 -15.66 -20.09
N MET A 423 8.31 -15.29 -19.73
CA MET A 423 7.11 -15.54 -20.56
C MET A 423 7.20 -14.87 -21.92
N LEU A 424 7.61 -13.59 -21.97
CA LEU A 424 7.78 -12.86 -23.23
C LEU A 424 8.88 -13.46 -24.09
N TRP A 425 9.97 -13.93 -23.47
CA TRP A 425 11.09 -14.56 -24.18
C TRP A 425 10.70 -15.92 -24.78
N ILE A 426 10.05 -16.79 -24.01
CA ILE A 426 9.58 -18.11 -24.49
C ILE A 426 8.62 -17.94 -25.66
N PHE A 427 7.62 -17.09 -25.51
CA PHE A 427 6.54 -16.96 -26.48
C PHE A 427 6.76 -15.85 -27.52
N ARG A 428 7.98 -15.29 -27.61
CA ARG A 428 8.30 -14.12 -28.45
C ARG A 428 7.82 -14.23 -29.90
N TYR A 429 8.01 -15.39 -30.53
CA TYR A 429 7.63 -15.59 -31.93
C TYR A 429 6.12 -15.59 -32.14
N GLY A 430 5.34 -16.09 -31.18
CA GLY A 430 3.88 -16.09 -31.24
C GLY A 430 3.27 -14.74 -30.82
N LEU A 431 3.89 -14.08 -29.85
CA LEU A 431 3.40 -12.81 -29.31
C LEU A 431 3.64 -11.63 -30.26
N PHE A 432 4.83 -11.55 -30.87
CA PHE A 432 5.26 -10.43 -31.71
C PHE A 432 5.16 -10.69 -33.23
N LYS A 433 4.52 -11.78 -33.65
CA LYS A 433 4.29 -12.03 -35.08
C LYS A 433 3.48 -10.86 -35.66
N LYS A 434 4.09 -10.06 -36.53
CA LYS A 434 3.35 -9.09 -37.35
C LYS A 434 2.43 -9.91 -38.25
N TYR A 435 1.12 -9.71 -38.11
CA TYR A 435 0.22 -10.11 -39.18
C TYR A 435 0.56 -9.22 -40.38
N ASN A 436 1.24 -9.79 -41.37
CA ASN A 436 1.26 -9.22 -42.72
C ASN A 436 -0.15 -9.39 -43.28
N THR A 437 -1.02 -8.43 -43.00
CA THR A 437 -2.33 -8.27 -43.65
C THR A 437 -2.57 -6.80 -43.83
#